data_AF-A0A7Y4GZ85-F1
#
_entry.id   AF-A0A7Y4GZ85-F1
#
_cell.length_a   1.000
_cell.length_b   1.000
_cell.length_c   1.000
_cell.angle_alpha   90.00
_cell.angle_beta   90.00
_cell.angle_gamma   90.00
#
_symmetry.space_group_name_H-M   'P 1'
#
loop_
_entity.id
_entity.type
_entity.pdbx_description
1 polymer ?
#
loop_
_entity_poly.entity_id
_entity_poly.type
_entity_poly.pdbx_seq_one_letter_code
_entity_poly.pdbx_strand_id
1 'polypeptide(L)'
;MFGASRSEIDAVAVTYVYRAEVHALLGLLDQVPNELVDLAMMDYLEYSRCRAVLATSLALWNVGDTRPARDVGGKDAVERIRRLMMHCHDELPPAEPELPFITDTDVRLGIEDRIRAAWTDFNAREWMGATVFAGAALEALLLWALKQVTLTNTPKRPLDQLHLADLISLATSNGVIDTATEKQAGLAKDARNLVHPGRALRSGEACNKATALAALAAVYRLIDQLRKLLSSP
;
A
#
# COMPACT_ATOMS: atom_id res chain seq x y z
N MET A 1 2.62 -31.79 7.59
CA MET A 1 2.11 -30.97 8.72
C MET A 1 2.65 -31.61 9.99
N PHE A 2 3.30 -30.86 10.86
CA PHE A 2 3.90 -31.41 12.08
C PHE A 2 2.78 -31.98 12.97
N GLY A 3 2.86 -33.27 13.33
CA GLY A 3 1.84 -33.96 14.13
C GLY A 3 0.52 -34.24 13.38
N ALA A 4 -0.24 -35.21 13.89
CA ALA A 4 -1.56 -35.60 13.38
C ALA A 4 -2.70 -34.77 14.00
N SER A 5 -2.45 -33.99 15.06
CA SER A 5 -3.44 -33.13 15.72
C SER A 5 -2.89 -31.76 16.18
N ARG A 6 -3.78 -30.76 16.28
CA ARG A 6 -3.46 -29.36 16.70
C ARG A 6 -2.79 -29.26 18.08
N SER A 7 -2.91 -30.27 18.93
CA SER A 7 -2.37 -30.31 20.30
C SER A 7 -1.04 -31.07 20.42
N GLU A 8 -0.61 -31.81 19.40
CA GLU A 8 0.63 -32.60 19.47
C GLU A 8 1.91 -31.76 19.34
N ILE A 9 1.85 -30.62 18.64
CA ILE A 9 3.03 -29.76 18.44
C ILE A 9 3.45 -29.06 19.74
N ASP A 10 2.51 -28.77 20.64
CA ASP A 10 2.82 -28.15 21.95
C ASP A 10 3.56 -29.12 22.90
N ALA A 11 3.54 -30.43 22.64
CA ALA A 11 4.10 -31.46 23.53
C ALA A 11 5.29 -32.23 22.95
N VAL A 12 5.53 -32.15 21.63
CA VAL A 12 6.57 -32.91 20.94
C VAL A 12 7.63 -31.95 20.41
N ALA A 13 8.84 -32.05 20.95
CA ALA A 13 9.97 -31.27 20.47
C ALA A 13 10.25 -31.59 18.99
N VAL A 14 10.47 -30.57 18.16
CA VAL A 14 10.90 -30.79 16.77
C VAL A 14 12.27 -31.45 16.74
N THR A 15 12.37 -32.61 16.08
CA THR A 15 13.59 -33.42 15.99
C THR A 15 14.16 -33.47 14.58
N TYR A 16 15.34 -34.09 14.45
CA TYR A 16 16.03 -34.33 13.18
C TYR A 16 15.20 -35.05 12.11
N VAL A 17 14.14 -35.79 12.50
CA VAL A 17 13.24 -36.47 11.56
C VAL A 17 12.53 -35.46 10.66
N TYR A 18 12.26 -34.25 11.15
CA TYR A 18 11.60 -33.18 10.41
C TYR A 18 12.57 -32.21 9.71
N ARG A 19 13.82 -32.63 9.48
CA ARG A 19 14.87 -31.77 8.90
C ARG A 19 14.45 -31.13 7.58
N ALA A 20 13.80 -31.90 6.69
CA ALA A 20 13.38 -31.40 5.39
C ALA A 20 12.26 -30.35 5.52
N GLU A 21 11.30 -30.59 6.42
CA GLU A 21 10.18 -29.71 6.70
C GLU A 21 10.64 -28.41 7.36
N VAL A 22 11.60 -28.47 8.28
CA VAL A 22 12.19 -27.27 8.91
C VAL A 22 12.95 -26.44 7.88
N HIS A 23 13.70 -27.08 6.98
CA HIS A 23 14.38 -26.38 5.89
C HIS A 23 13.38 -25.68 4.96
N ALA A 24 12.31 -26.38 4.56
CA ALA A 24 11.26 -25.82 3.72
C ALA A 24 10.52 -24.67 4.43
N LEU A 25 10.21 -24.81 5.72
CA LEU A 25 9.58 -23.75 6.51
C LEU A 25 10.43 -22.48 6.55
N LEU A 26 11.73 -22.61 6.86
CA LEU A 26 12.63 -21.44 6.88
C LEU A 26 12.71 -20.78 5.49
N GLY A 27 12.80 -21.59 4.43
CA GLY A 27 12.78 -21.08 3.05
C GLY A 27 11.48 -20.36 2.69
N LEU A 28 10.32 -20.80 3.19
CA LEU A 28 9.05 -20.10 3.01
C LEU A 28 9.02 -18.78 3.80
N LEU A 29 9.50 -18.78 5.04
CA LEU A 29 9.56 -17.56 5.86
C LEU A 29 10.49 -16.49 5.25
N ASP A 30 11.55 -16.91 4.55
CA ASP A 30 12.45 -15.99 3.84
C ASP A 30 11.81 -15.34 2.60
N GLN A 31 10.73 -15.94 2.07
CA GLN A 31 9.99 -15.42 0.92
C GLN A 31 8.82 -14.50 1.31
N VAL A 32 8.46 -14.44 2.59
CA VAL A 32 7.39 -13.55 3.06
C VAL A 32 7.89 -12.09 2.99
N PRO A 33 7.20 -11.20 2.25
CA PRO A 33 7.50 -9.76 2.24
C PRO A 33 7.54 -9.19 3.67
N ASN A 34 8.53 -8.34 3.96
CA ASN A 34 8.67 -7.74 5.29
C ASN A 34 7.45 -6.89 5.68
N GLU A 35 6.77 -6.34 4.68
CA GLU A 35 5.54 -5.56 4.80
C GLU A 35 4.38 -6.36 5.39
N LEU A 36 4.38 -7.69 5.23
CA LEU A 36 3.40 -8.58 5.83
C LEU A 36 3.78 -8.99 7.27
N VAL A 37 5.03 -8.82 7.68
CA VAL A 37 5.50 -9.15 9.04
C VAL A 37 5.30 -7.95 9.98
N ASP A 38 4.04 -7.57 10.20
CA ASP A 38 3.64 -6.45 11.06
C ASP A 38 3.45 -6.89 12.52
N LEU A 39 4.55 -7.27 13.17
CA LEU A 39 4.56 -7.72 14.57
C LEU A 39 5.03 -6.61 15.50
N ALA A 40 4.44 -6.52 16.69
CA ALA A 40 4.95 -5.68 17.76
C ALA A 40 6.39 -6.10 18.13
N MET A 41 7.21 -5.16 18.62
CA MET A 41 8.64 -5.39 18.87
C MET A 41 8.96 -6.67 19.67
N MET A 42 8.17 -6.96 20.71
CA MET A 42 8.37 -8.16 21.54
C MET A 42 8.05 -9.45 20.78
N ASP A 43 6.98 -9.43 19.99
CA ASP A 43 6.55 -10.55 19.14
C ASP A 43 7.55 -10.79 18.00
N TYR A 44 8.08 -9.72 17.42
CA TYR A 44 9.13 -9.78 16.40
C TYR A 44 10.45 -10.35 16.95
N LEU A 45 10.85 -9.95 18.17
CA LEU A 45 12.02 -10.51 18.83
C LEU A 45 11.84 -12.01 19.08
N GLU A 46 10.66 -12.42 19.53
CA GLU A 46 10.35 -13.83 19.74
C GLU A 46 10.34 -14.63 18.43
N TYR A 47 9.75 -14.09 17.37
CA TYR A 47 9.77 -14.65 16.02
C TYR A 47 11.22 -14.88 15.54
N SER A 48 12.07 -13.86 15.68
CA SER A 48 13.49 -13.93 15.32
C SER A 48 14.24 -15.00 16.11
N ARG A 49 13.99 -15.13 17.43
CA ARG A 49 14.57 -16.19 18.26
C ARG A 49 14.15 -17.59 17.81
N CYS A 50 12.87 -17.78 17.48
CA CYS A 50 12.38 -19.07 16.98
C CYS A 50 13.06 -19.47 15.66
N ARG A 51 13.20 -18.53 14.72
CA ARG A 51 13.93 -18.76 13.47
C ARG A 51 15.39 -19.13 13.72
N ALA A 52 16.07 -18.41 14.62
CA ALA A 52 17.47 -18.69 14.96
C ALA A 52 17.67 -20.10 15.57
N VAL A 53 16.74 -20.53 16.43
CA VAL A 53 16.77 -21.88 17.02
C VAL A 53 16.61 -22.96 15.95
N LEU A 54 15.63 -22.82 15.06
CA LEU A 54 15.40 -23.77 13.98
C LEU A 54 16.58 -23.81 13.00
N ALA A 55 17.11 -22.64 12.60
CA ALA A 55 18.26 -22.56 11.70
C ALA A 55 19.52 -23.22 12.31
N THR A 56 19.77 -22.98 13.60
CA THR A 56 20.90 -23.60 14.31
C THR A 56 20.72 -25.12 14.41
N SER A 57 19.51 -25.58 14.76
CA SER A 57 19.21 -27.01 14.89
C SER A 57 19.33 -27.72 13.54
N LEU A 58 18.84 -27.11 12.47
CA LEU A 58 18.96 -27.61 11.11
C LEU A 58 20.42 -27.77 10.67
N ALA A 59 21.28 -26.79 10.97
CA ALA A 59 22.71 -26.87 10.67
C ALA A 59 23.38 -28.05 11.41
N LEU A 60 23.00 -28.29 12.66
CA LEU A 60 23.51 -29.43 13.45
C LEU A 60 23.00 -30.77 12.91
N TRP A 61 21.72 -30.87 12.54
CA TRP A 61 21.16 -32.10 11.96
C TRP A 61 21.78 -32.44 10.60
N ASN A 62 22.21 -31.43 9.84
CA ASN A 62 22.92 -31.64 8.57
C ASN A 62 24.30 -32.30 8.75
N VAL A 63 24.92 -32.15 9.92
CA VAL A 63 26.20 -32.79 10.27
C VAL A 63 26.04 -34.05 11.13
N GLY A 64 24.81 -34.53 11.31
CA GLY A 64 24.51 -35.80 11.98
C GLY A 64 24.14 -35.70 13.46
N ASP A 65 23.90 -34.49 14.00
CA ASP A 65 23.32 -34.35 15.34
C ASP A 65 21.86 -34.85 15.34
N THR A 66 21.43 -35.46 16.45
CA THR A 66 20.08 -36.00 16.62
C THR A 66 19.32 -35.33 17.76
N ARG A 67 19.92 -34.35 18.46
CA ARG A 67 19.27 -33.63 19.56
C ARG A 67 18.08 -32.82 19.03
N PRO A 68 16.96 -32.76 19.78
CA PRO A 68 15.82 -31.94 19.41
C PRO A 68 16.17 -30.45 19.40
N ALA A 69 15.41 -29.67 18.64
CA ALA A 69 15.44 -28.22 18.71
C ALA A 69 15.05 -27.77 20.12
N ARG A 70 15.69 -26.69 20.60
CA ARG A 70 15.36 -26.13 21.91
C ARG A 70 13.99 -25.46 21.87
N ASP A 71 13.29 -25.47 22.99
CA ASP A 71 12.09 -24.63 23.12
C ASP A 71 12.45 -23.14 23.17
N VAL A 72 11.46 -22.30 22.85
CA VAL A 72 11.53 -20.86 23.05
C VAL A 72 10.39 -20.48 23.98
N GLY A 73 10.74 -20.21 25.24
CA GLY A 73 9.74 -19.87 26.27
C GLY A 73 8.86 -21.06 26.68
N GLY A 74 9.41 -22.29 26.66
CA GLY A 74 8.68 -23.50 27.03
C GLY A 74 7.72 -24.02 25.96
N LYS A 75 7.82 -23.53 24.72
CA LYS A 75 7.03 -23.98 23.57
C LYS A 75 7.91 -24.31 22.37
N ASP A 76 7.40 -25.21 21.52
CA ASP A 76 8.04 -25.54 20.27
C ASP A 76 8.14 -24.32 19.33
N ALA A 77 9.31 -24.17 18.68
CA ALA A 77 9.61 -23.01 17.85
C ALA A 77 8.72 -22.91 16.61
N VAL A 78 8.26 -24.05 16.05
CA VAL A 78 7.38 -24.07 14.88
C VAL A 78 5.99 -23.57 15.25
N GLU A 79 5.41 -24.06 16.36
CA GLU A 79 4.10 -23.60 16.82
C GLU A 79 4.16 -22.13 17.24
N ARG A 80 5.27 -21.67 17.82
CA ARG A 80 5.45 -20.26 18.18
C ARG A 80 5.48 -19.37 16.95
N ILE A 81 6.24 -19.75 15.91
CA ILE A 81 6.23 -19.06 14.61
C ILE A 81 4.81 -19.05 14.05
N ARG A 82 4.10 -20.18 14.03
CA ARG A 82 2.73 -20.24 13.52
C ARG A 82 1.81 -19.24 14.23
N ARG A 83 1.86 -19.16 15.55
CA ARG A 83 1.04 -18.22 16.34
C ARG A 83 1.38 -16.77 16.05
N LEU A 84 2.66 -16.44 15.95
CA LEU A 84 3.11 -15.09 15.63
C LEU A 84 2.68 -14.71 14.21
N MET A 85 2.85 -15.59 13.23
CA MET A 85 2.42 -15.35 11.85
C MET A 85 0.90 -15.21 11.71
N MET A 86 0.08 -15.77 12.61
CA MET A 86 -1.38 -15.51 12.61
C MET A 86 -1.76 -14.09 13.06
N HIS A 87 -0.83 -13.32 13.64
CA HIS A 87 -1.04 -11.91 13.96
C HIS A 87 -0.71 -11.00 12.76
N CYS A 88 -0.01 -11.53 11.77
CA CYS A 88 0.31 -10.83 10.53
C CYS A 88 -0.93 -10.74 9.62
N HIS A 89 -0.92 -9.78 8.72
CA HIS A 89 -1.95 -9.67 7.68
C HIS A 89 -1.72 -10.74 6.60
N ASP A 90 -2.79 -11.34 6.07
CA ASP A 90 -2.71 -12.35 5.01
C ASP A 90 -2.65 -11.74 3.60
N GLU A 91 -3.10 -10.50 3.45
CA GLU A 91 -3.10 -9.75 2.20
C GLU A 91 -2.47 -8.38 2.44
N LEU A 92 -1.59 -7.97 1.53
CA LEU A 92 -1.25 -6.54 1.44
C LEU A 92 -2.50 -5.83 0.91
N PRO A 93 -2.94 -4.70 1.48
CA PRO A 93 -3.87 -3.85 0.77
C PRO A 93 -3.27 -3.55 -0.62
N PRO A 94 -4.08 -3.52 -1.70
CA PRO A 94 -3.57 -3.23 -3.02
C PRO A 94 -2.78 -1.93 -2.94
N ALA A 95 -1.50 -1.98 -3.35
CA ALA A 95 -0.56 -0.87 -3.18
C ALA A 95 -1.10 0.42 -3.82
N GLU A 96 -1.89 0.26 -4.88
CA GLU A 96 -2.45 1.33 -5.69
C GLU A 96 -3.93 1.02 -6.03
N PRO A 97 -4.82 2.02 -6.08
CA PRO A 97 -6.22 1.82 -6.38
C PRO A 97 -6.40 1.47 -7.86
N GLU A 98 -6.94 0.28 -8.12
CA GLU A 98 -7.41 -0.09 -9.44
C GLU A 98 -8.68 0.70 -9.82
N LEU A 99 -8.82 1.00 -11.11
CA LEU A 99 -9.91 1.83 -11.66
C LEU A 99 -10.84 1.03 -12.59
N PRO A 100 -11.41 -0.12 -12.17
CA PRO A 100 -12.20 -0.98 -13.06
C PRO A 100 -13.47 -0.31 -13.60
N PHE A 101 -13.91 0.79 -12.99
CA PHE A 101 -15.04 1.59 -13.45
C PHE A 101 -14.71 2.46 -14.68
N ILE A 102 -13.44 2.58 -15.06
CA ILE A 102 -13.00 3.22 -16.31
C ILE A 102 -12.90 2.13 -17.39
N THR A 103 -13.90 2.08 -18.28
CA THR A 103 -14.01 1.03 -19.31
C THR A 103 -13.00 1.21 -20.45
N ASP A 104 -12.67 2.46 -20.78
CA ASP A 104 -11.61 2.77 -21.75
C ASP A 104 -10.25 2.36 -21.18
N THR A 105 -9.64 1.35 -21.82
CA THR A 105 -8.42 0.73 -21.31
C THR A 105 -7.21 1.66 -21.40
N ASP A 106 -7.10 2.47 -22.45
CA ASP A 106 -5.97 3.39 -22.62
C ASP A 106 -6.03 4.52 -21.60
N VAL A 107 -7.23 5.06 -21.36
CA VAL A 107 -7.46 6.09 -20.33
C VAL A 107 -7.18 5.51 -18.94
N ARG A 108 -7.69 4.29 -18.65
CA ARG A 108 -7.50 3.63 -17.36
C ARG A 108 -6.01 3.40 -17.07
N LEU A 109 -5.29 2.75 -17.98
CA LEU A 109 -3.87 2.47 -17.82
C LEU A 109 -3.05 3.77 -17.68
N GLY A 110 -3.38 4.79 -18.48
CA GLY A 110 -2.70 6.09 -18.39
C GLY A 110 -2.90 6.81 -17.03
N ILE A 111 -4.01 6.58 -16.34
CA ILE A 111 -4.24 7.10 -14.99
C ILE A 111 -3.54 6.22 -13.95
N GLU A 112 -3.69 4.90 -14.03
CA GLU A 112 -3.05 3.94 -13.12
C GLU A 112 -1.52 4.07 -13.13
N ASP A 113 -0.90 4.29 -14.29
CA ASP A 113 0.55 4.53 -14.42
C ASP A 113 1.00 5.78 -13.67
N ARG A 114 0.19 6.85 -13.64
CA ARG A 114 0.50 8.08 -12.87
C ARG A 114 0.39 7.83 -11.37
N ILE A 115 -0.59 7.04 -10.95
CA ILE A 115 -0.75 6.66 -9.55
C ILE A 115 0.45 5.82 -9.09
N ARG A 116 0.88 4.86 -9.91
CA ARG A 116 2.09 4.05 -9.67
C ARG A 116 3.36 4.88 -9.62
N ALA A 117 3.52 5.83 -10.55
CA ALA A 117 4.66 6.75 -10.55
C ALA A 117 4.68 7.61 -9.26
N ALA A 118 3.51 8.08 -8.81
CA ALA A 118 3.42 8.85 -7.56
C ALA A 118 3.88 8.05 -6.34
N TRP A 119 3.50 6.78 -6.24
CA TRP A 119 3.94 5.88 -5.16
C TRP A 119 5.40 5.49 -5.25
N THR A 120 5.91 5.25 -6.46
CA THR A 120 7.32 4.99 -6.71
C THR A 120 8.18 6.13 -6.16
N ASP A 121 7.84 7.37 -6.51
CA ASP A 121 8.53 8.56 -6.02
C ASP A 121 8.34 8.76 -4.51
N PHE A 122 7.15 8.50 -3.99
CA PHE A 122 6.89 8.60 -2.56
C PHE A 122 7.77 7.66 -1.74
N ASN A 123 7.87 6.39 -2.17
CA ASN A 123 8.69 5.38 -1.52
C ASN A 123 10.20 5.68 -1.66
N ALA A 124 10.60 6.30 -2.77
CA ALA A 124 11.96 6.79 -3.00
C ALA A 124 12.30 8.08 -2.22
N ARG A 125 11.33 8.68 -1.51
CA ARG A 125 11.46 9.98 -0.82
C ARG A 125 11.60 11.19 -1.75
N GLU A 126 11.19 11.04 -3.01
CA GLU A 126 11.17 12.09 -4.03
C GLU A 126 9.84 12.87 -3.96
N TRP A 127 9.72 13.74 -2.95
CA TRP A 127 8.45 14.39 -2.61
C TRP A 127 7.86 15.26 -3.73
N MET A 128 8.72 15.92 -4.51
CA MET A 128 8.30 16.75 -5.63
C MET A 128 7.68 15.89 -6.73
N GLY A 129 8.35 14.80 -7.11
CA GLY A 129 7.87 13.86 -8.12
C GLY A 129 6.55 13.21 -7.69
N ALA A 130 6.47 12.72 -6.45
CA ALA A 130 5.24 12.16 -5.88
C ALA A 130 4.07 13.15 -5.94
N THR A 131 4.31 14.42 -5.59
CA THR A 131 3.28 15.48 -5.63
C THR A 131 2.85 15.79 -7.07
N VAL A 132 3.79 15.82 -8.02
CA VAL A 132 3.50 16.08 -9.44
C VAL A 132 2.65 14.96 -10.04
N PHE A 133 3.06 13.71 -9.86
CA PHE A 133 2.35 12.56 -10.44
C PHE A 133 0.97 12.37 -9.80
N ALA A 134 0.85 12.52 -8.47
CA ALA A 134 -0.46 12.48 -7.81
C ALA A 134 -1.38 13.61 -8.29
N GLY A 135 -0.85 14.83 -8.46
CA GLY A 135 -1.61 15.95 -9.01
C GLY A 135 -2.06 15.72 -10.46
N ALA A 136 -1.23 15.05 -11.28
CA ALA A 136 -1.58 14.68 -12.65
C ALA A 136 -2.64 13.56 -12.70
N ALA A 137 -2.55 12.57 -11.80
CA ALA A 137 -3.58 11.53 -11.66
C ALA A 137 -4.93 12.13 -11.25
N LEU A 138 -4.93 13.06 -10.29
CA LEU A 138 -6.13 13.79 -9.85
C LEU A 138 -6.77 14.58 -11.01
N GLU A 139 -5.96 15.28 -11.81
CA GLU A 139 -6.41 16.03 -12.97
C GLU A 139 -7.07 15.11 -14.01
N ALA A 140 -6.43 13.98 -14.33
CA ALA A 140 -6.94 13.01 -15.29
C ALA A 140 -8.24 12.34 -14.83
N LEU A 141 -8.36 12.00 -13.53
CA LEU A 141 -9.58 11.46 -12.94
C LEU A 141 -10.75 12.46 -13.01
N LEU A 142 -10.51 13.73 -12.66
CA LEU A 142 -11.53 14.78 -12.75
C LEU A 142 -11.97 15.01 -14.20
N LEU A 143 -11.01 15.07 -15.13
CA LEU A 143 -11.29 15.20 -16.55
C LEU A 143 -12.13 14.03 -17.07
N TRP A 144 -11.76 12.80 -16.73
CA TRP A 144 -12.53 11.62 -17.09
C TRP A 144 -13.94 11.67 -16.54
N ALA A 145 -14.11 11.98 -15.25
CA ALA A 145 -15.41 12.02 -14.59
C ALA A 145 -16.33 13.10 -15.18
N LEU A 146 -15.78 14.29 -15.46
CA LEU A 146 -16.52 15.39 -16.09
C LEU A 146 -17.01 15.06 -17.50
N LYS A 147 -16.31 14.18 -18.23
CA LYS A 147 -16.76 13.69 -19.54
C LYS A 147 -17.93 12.68 -19.44
N GLN A 148 -18.19 12.13 -18.26
CA GLN A 148 -19.31 11.18 -18.05
C GLN A 148 -20.64 11.86 -17.71
N VAL A 149 -20.63 13.16 -17.39
CA VAL A 149 -21.82 13.88 -16.95
C VAL A 149 -22.23 14.95 -17.95
N THR A 150 -23.52 15.31 -17.96
CA THR A 150 -24.00 16.46 -18.71
C THR A 150 -23.71 17.73 -17.90
N LEU A 151 -22.85 18.59 -18.44
CA LEU A 151 -22.45 19.83 -17.77
C LEU A 151 -23.59 20.84 -17.77
N THR A 152 -23.93 21.36 -16.59
CA THR A 152 -24.90 22.45 -16.40
C THR A 152 -24.41 23.76 -17.03
N ASN A 153 -23.10 24.02 -16.96
CA ASN A 153 -22.45 25.16 -17.59
C ASN A 153 -21.29 24.67 -18.45
N THR A 154 -21.36 24.95 -19.75
CA THR A 154 -20.27 24.61 -20.66
C THR A 154 -19.09 25.56 -20.44
N PRO A 155 -17.89 25.06 -20.14
CA PRO A 155 -16.72 25.92 -19.96
C PRO A 155 -16.36 26.63 -21.27
N LYS A 156 -15.83 27.85 -21.16
CA LYS A 156 -15.39 28.64 -22.33
C LYS A 156 -14.24 27.98 -23.10
N ARG A 157 -13.43 27.20 -22.40
CA ARG A 157 -12.31 26.42 -22.96
C ARG A 157 -12.70 24.94 -22.97
N PRO A 158 -12.21 24.17 -23.95
CA PRO A 158 -12.33 22.71 -23.93
C PRO A 158 -11.85 22.10 -22.61
N LEU A 159 -12.49 21.01 -22.17
CA LEU A 159 -12.20 20.36 -20.87
C LEU A 159 -10.73 19.96 -20.72
N ASP A 160 -10.11 19.49 -21.81
CA ASP A 160 -8.70 19.10 -21.90
C ASP A 160 -7.71 20.26 -21.82
N GLN A 161 -8.18 21.50 -21.88
CA GLN A 161 -7.38 22.72 -21.72
C GLN A 161 -7.59 23.41 -20.36
N LEU A 162 -8.42 22.84 -19.50
CA LEU A 162 -8.67 23.35 -18.16
C LEU A 162 -7.54 22.94 -17.21
N HIS A 163 -7.18 23.85 -16.31
CA HIS A 163 -6.23 23.51 -15.25
C HIS A 163 -6.94 22.80 -14.09
N LEU A 164 -6.17 22.14 -13.22
CA LEU A 164 -6.70 21.44 -12.06
C LEU A 164 -7.69 22.28 -11.22
N ALA A 165 -7.43 23.58 -11.02
CA ALA A 165 -8.35 24.46 -10.29
C ALA A 165 -9.71 24.60 -11.00
N ASP A 166 -9.70 24.77 -12.33
CA ASP A 166 -10.91 24.88 -13.14
C ASP A 166 -11.71 23.57 -13.11
N LEU A 167 -11.00 22.42 -13.19
CA LEU A 167 -11.60 21.09 -13.13
C LEU A 167 -12.23 20.80 -11.77
N ILE A 168 -11.59 21.18 -10.67
CA ILE A 168 -12.15 21.05 -9.31
C ILE A 168 -13.44 21.85 -9.21
N SER A 169 -13.42 23.14 -9.57
CA SER A 169 -14.62 23.99 -9.49
C SER A 169 -15.75 23.48 -10.38
N LEU A 170 -15.43 23.01 -11.58
CA LEU A 170 -16.43 22.45 -12.51
C LEU A 170 -17.01 21.13 -11.97
N ALA A 171 -16.19 20.25 -11.41
CA ALA A 171 -16.64 19.00 -10.82
C ALA A 171 -17.54 19.23 -9.60
N THR A 172 -17.21 20.20 -8.74
CA THR A 172 -18.04 20.58 -7.59
C THR A 172 -19.40 21.11 -8.04
N SER A 173 -19.41 22.07 -8.98
CA SER A 173 -20.65 22.70 -9.46
C SER A 173 -21.59 21.74 -10.20
N ASN A 174 -21.07 20.64 -10.75
CA ASN A 174 -21.85 19.59 -11.39
C ASN A 174 -22.13 18.38 -10.48
N GLY A 175 -21.81 18.47 -9.18
CA GLY A 175 -22.09 17.41 -8.22
C GLY A 175 -21.27 16.12 -8.42
N VAL A 176 -20.23 16.16 -9.24
CA VAL A 176 -19.31 15.03 -9.45
C VAL A 176 -18.49 14.77 -8.18
N ILE A 177 -18.11 15.85 -7.49
CA ILE A 177 -17.38 15.80 -6.22
C ILE A 177 -18.12 16.56 -5.11
N ASP A 178 -17.92 16.12 -3.86
CA ASP A 178 -18.51 16.76 -2.68
C ASP A 178 -17.59 17.87 -2.14
N THR A 179 -18.11 18.72 -1.24
CA THR A 179 -17.37 19.85 -0.64
C THR A 179 -16.10 19.41 0.07
N ALA A 180 -16.10 18.22 0.66
CA ALA A 180 -14.93 17.76 1.34
C ALA A 180 -13.88 17.28 0.31
N THR A 181 -14.27 16.60 -0.77
CA THR A 181 -13.36 16.15 -1.84
C THR A 181 -12.77 17.35 -2.56
N GLU A 182 -13.57 18.40 -2.77
CA GLU A 182 -13.11 19.71 -3.22
C GLU A 182 -12.00 20.27 -2.34
N LYS A 183 -12.18 20.29 -1.00
CA LYS A 183 -11.15 20.77 -0.07
C LYS A 183 -9.86 19.97 -0.19
N GLN A 184 -9.96 18.64 -0.26
CA GLN A 184 -8.78 17.77 -0.39
C GLN A 184 -8.06 17.98 -1.73
N ALA A 185 -8.82 18.11 -2.83
CA ALA A 185 -8.27 18.41 -4.14
C ALA A 185 -7.63 19.82 -4.19
N GLY A 186 -8.20 20.78 -3.45
CA GLY A 186 -7.61 22.10 -3.25
C GLY A 186 -6.23 22.05 -2.60
N LEU A 187 -6.08 21.26 -1.52
CA LEU A 187 -4.79 21.03 -0.87
C LEU A 187 -3.77 20.39 -1.82
N ALA A 188 -4.19 19.40 -2.61
CA ALA A 188 -3.34 18.78 -3.63
C ALA A 188 -2.88 19.77 -4.70
N LYS A 189 -3.79 20.64 -5.17
CA LYS A 189 -3.49 21.71 -6.12
C LYS A 189 -2.52 22.73 -5.53
N ASP A 190 -2.68 23.13 -4.28
CA ASP A 190 -1.77 24.05 -3.62
C ASP A 190 -0.38 23.43 -3.38
N ALA A 191 -0.33 22.15 -3.01
CA ALA A 191 0.90 21.37 -2.97
C ALA A 191 1.61 21.29 -4.33
N ARG A 192 0.88 21.01 -5.42
CA ARG A 192 1.44 20.98 -6.79
C ARG A 192 1.97 22.34 -7.22
N ASN A 193 1.38 23.44 -6.77
CA ASN A 193 1.87 24.78 -7.09
C ASN A 193 3.25 25.08 -6.51
N LEU A 194 3.68 24.35 -5.46
CA LEU A 194 5.03 24.49 -4.89
C LEU A 194 6.14 23.97 -5.80
N VAL A 195 5.80 23.22 -6.86
CA VAL A 195 6.75 22.80 -7.91
C VAL A 195 7.28 24.00 -8.69
N HIS A 196 6.52 25.10 -8.74
CA HIS A 196 6.96 26.33 -9.37
C HIS A 196 7.94 27.10 -8.46
N PRO A 197 9.19 27.34 -8.89
CA PRO A 197 10.22 27.97 -8.04
C PRO A 197 9.79 29.31 -7.46
N GLY A 198 9.11 30.13 -8.27
CA GLY A 198 8.62 31.44 -7.82
C GLY A 198 7.54 31.35 -6.74
N ARG A 199 6.73 30.29 -6.70
CA ARG A 199 5.73 30.09 -5.65
C ARG A 199 6.41 29.66 -4.35
N ALA A 200 7.29 28.66 -4.42
CA ALA A 200 8.07 28.17 -3.28
C ALA A 200 8.87 29.29 -2.60
N LEU A 201 9.55 30.13 -3.39
CA LEU A 201 10.30 31.27 -2.87
C LEU A 201 9.42 32.31 -2.13
N ARG A 202 8.20 32.54 -2.61
CA ARG A 202 7.28 33.52 -1.99
C ARG A 202 6.61 33.00 -0.73
N SER A 203 6.27 31.70 -0.68
CA SER A 203 5.65 31.09 0.51
C SER A 203 6.67 30.65 1.56
N GLY A 204 7.93 30.44 1.18
CA GLY A 204 8.92 29.80 2.05
C GLY A 204 8.66 28.30 2.25
N GLU A 205 7.77 27.71 1.45
CA GLU A 205 7.39 26.31 1.51
C GLU A 205 8.01 25.51 0.36
N ALA A 206 8.22 24.22 0.57
CA ALA A 206 8.71 23.29 -0.43
C ALA A 206 7.89 22.01 -0.43
N CYS A 207 7.93 21.28 -1.56
CA CYS A 207 7.38 19.93 -1.60
C CYS A 207 8.10 19.05 -0.57
N ASN A 208 7.31 18.44 0.31
CA ASN A 208 7.77 17.58 1.39
C ASN A 208 6.84 16.37 1.52
N LYS A 209 7.12 15.50 2.50
CA LYS A 209 6.29 14.30 2.74
C LYS A 209 4.80 14.64 2.96
N ALA A 210 4.49 15.74 3.65
CA ALA A 210 3.11 16.12 3.93
C ALA A 210 2.37 16.59 2.66
N THR A 211 3.04 17.36 1.78
CA THR A 211 2.44 17.78 0.51
C THR A 211 2.19 16.59 -0.43
N ALA A 212 3.10 15.62 -0.45
CA ALA A 212 2.94 14.41 -1.23
C ALA A 212 1.77 13.55 -0.71
N LEU A 213 1.68 13.35 0.61
CA LEU A 213 0.55 12.66 1.24
C LEU A 213 -0.78 13.37 0.99
N ALA A 214 -0.82 14.71 1.03
CA ALA A 214 -2.02 15.48 0.75
C ALA A 214 -2.52 15.25 -0.68
N ALA A 215 -1.60 15.19 -1.65
CA ALA A 215 -1.91 14.92 -3.05
C ALA A 215 -2.38 13.47 -3.27
N LEU A 216 -1.70 12.48 -2.69
CA LEU A 216 -2.12 11.08 -2.74
C LEU A 216 -3.51 10.89 -2.10
N ALA A 217 -3.75 11.48 -0.93
CA ALA A 217 -5.06 11.41 -0.28
C ALA A 217 -6.18 12.00 -1.13
N ALA A 218 -5.91 13.05 -1.91
CA ALA A 218 -6.90 13.61 -2.84
C ALA A 218 -7.28 12.64 -3.96
N VAL A 219 -6.29 11.94 -4.52
CA VAL A 219 -6.51 10.92 -5.56
C VAL A 219 -7.40 9.80 -5.03
N TYR A 220 -7.05 9.19 -3.91
CA TYR A 220 -7.81 8.08 -3.33
C TYR A 220 -9.23 8.49 -2.96
N ARG A 221 -9.37 9.68 -2.37
CA ARG A 221 -10.67 10.19 -2.02
C ARG A 221 -11.58 10.41 -3.23
N LEU A 222 -11.02 10.95 -4.31
CA LEU A 222 -11.77 11.10 -5.55
C LEU A 222 -12.20 9.72 -6.09
N ILE A 223 -11.30 8.74 -6.10
CA ILE A 223 -11.61 7.37 -6.54
C ILE A 223 -12.77 6.78 -5.73
N ASP A 224 -12.74 6.89 -4.41
CA ASP A 224 -13.82 6.42 -3.54
C ASP A 224 -15.15 7.11 -3.82
N GLN A 225 -15.11 8.42 -4.11
CA GLN A 225 -16.30 9.16 -4.48
C GLN A 225 -16.85 8.72 -5.84
N LEU A 226 -16.00 8.55 -6.86
CA LEU A 226 -16.40 8.09 -8.18
C LEU A 226 -16.99 6.67 -8.14
N ARG A 227 -16.39 5.77 -7.35
CA ARG A 227 -16.95 4.43 -7.10
C ARG A 227 -18.37 4.50 -6.54
N LYS A 228 -18.62 5.36 -5.56
CA LYS A 228 -19.96 5.54 -4.96
C LYS A 228 -20.97 6.13 -5.94
N LEU A 229 -20.54 7.12 -6.72
CA LEU A 229 -21.39 7.79 -7.72
C LEU A 229 -21.83 6.82 -8.82
N LEU A 230 -20.95 5.90 -9.23
CA LEU A 230 -21.23 4.89 -10.27
C LEU A 230 -21.95 3.64 -9.74
N SER A 231 -21.92 3.42 -8.42
CA SER A 231 -22.63 2.30 -7.77
C SER A 231 -24.03 2.67 -7.29
N SER A 232 -24.40 3.95 -7.38
CA SER A 232 -25.75 4.44 -7.04
C SER A 232 -26.65 4.26 -8.28
N PRO A 233 -27.80 3.56 -8.16
CA PRO A 233 -28.69 3.23 -9.29
C PRO A 233 -29.35 4.46 -9.93
#